data_AF-A0A2U1KG56-F1
#
_entry.id   AF-A0A2U1KG56-F1
#
_cell.length_a   1.000
_cell.length_b   1.000
_cell.length_c   1.000
_cell.angle_alpha   90.00
_cell.angle_beta   90.00
_cell.angle_gamma   90.00
#
_symmetry.space_group_name_H-M   'P 1'
#
loop_
_entity.id
_entity.type
_entity.pdbx_description
1 polymer ?
#
loop_
_entity_poly.entity_id
_entity_poly.type
_entity_poly.pdbx_seq_one_letter_code
_entity_poly.pdbx_strand_id
1 'polypeptide(L)'
;MDGDEMTRIIWQMIKDKLILPHLELDIKYYDLGILNRDATNDEVTVESAHAALKYNVAIKCATITPDETRVKEFGLKSMWRSPNGTIRNILDGQNPQRFR
;
A
#
# COMPACT_ATOMS: atom_id res chain seq x y z
N MET A 1 -2.70 -4.16 -3.77
CA MET A 1 -1.79 -3.32 -2.97
C MET A 1 -1.02 -4.24 -2.03
N ASP A 2 0.28 -4.39 -2.23
CA ASP A 2 1.12 -5.24 -1.38
C ASP A 2 1.48 -4.54 -0.05
N GLY A 3 2.04 -5.29 0.90
CA GLY A 3 2.20 -4.89 2.28
C GLY A 3 3.59 -5.17 2.85
N ASP A 4 3.63 -5.29 4.17
CA ASP A 4 4.86 -5.37 4.98
C ASP A 4 4.97 -6.68 5.78
N GLU A 5 6.20 -6.97 6.22
CA GLU A 5 6.56 -8.02 7.18
C GLU A 5 5.95 -9.40 6.83
N MET A 6 5.46 -10.14 7.83
CA MET A 6 4.90 -11.48 7.66
C MET A 6 3.67 -11.49 6.74
N THR A 7 2.89 -10.40 6.73
CA THR A 7 1.69 -10.33 5.90
C THR A 7 2.04 -10.32 4.41
N ARG A 8 3.16 -9.70 4.01
CA ARG A 8 3.67 -9.76 2.64
C ARG A 8 3.98 -11.18 2.18
N ILE A 9 4.64 -11.97 3.05
CA ILE A 9 4.99 -13.37 2.75
C ILE A 9 3.73 -14.23 2.61
N ILE A 10 2.81 -14.11 3.57
CA ILE A 10 1.53 -14.83 3.55
C ILE A 10 0.70 -14.42 2.32
N TRP A 11 0.69 -13.12 1.98
CA TRP A 11 -0.01 -12.60 0.81
C TRP A 11 0.52 -13.21 -0.50
N GLN A 12 1.84 -13.34 -0.64
CA GLN A 12 2.43 -14.02 -1.79
C GLN A 12 2.01 -15.49 -1.84
N MET A 13 2.07 -16.21 -0.70
CA MET A 13 1.63 -17.61 -0.63
C MET A 13 0.15 -17.79 -0.99
N ILE A 14 -0.74 -16.90 -0.54
CA ILE A 14 -2.17 -16.94 -0.87
C ILE A 14 -2.36 -16.75 -2.37
N LYS A 15 -1.73 -15.73 -2.97
CA LYS A 15 -1.82 -15.49 -4.43
C LYS A 15 -1.37 -16.72 -5.21
N ASP A 16 -0.20 -17.26 -4.89
CA ASP A 16 0.46 -18.31 -5.67
C ASP A 16 -0.20 -19.67 -5.51
N LYS A 17 -0.73 -19.99 -4.33
CA LYS A 17 -1.29 -21.33 -4.05
C LYS A 17 -2.80 -21.39 -4.22
N LEU A 18 -3.51 -20.28 -3.98
CA LEU A 18 -4.97 -20.30 -3.81
C LEU A 18 -5.71 -19.44 -4.83
N ILE A 19 -5.06 -18.51 -5.53
CA ILE A 19 -5.73 -17.58 -6.46
C ILE A 19 -5.27 -17.80 -7.90
N LEU A 20 -4.00 -17.50 -8.18
CA LEU A 20 -3.47 -17.46 -9.54
C LEU A 20 -3.45 -18.80 -10.29
N PRO A 21 -3.35 -19.98 -9.63
CA PRO A 21 -3.54 -21.26 -10.33
C PRO A 21 -4.96 -21.52 -10.83
N HIS A 22 -5.94 -20.76 -10.34
CA HIS A 22 -7.36 -20.99 -10.60
C HIS A 22 -8.04 -19.84 -11.35
N LEU A 23 -7.42 -18.66 -11.37
CA LEU A 23 -7.99 -17.46 -11.96
C LEU A 23 -6.91 -16.67 -12.71
N GLU A 24 -7.19 -16.37 -13.98
CA GLU A 24 -6.45 -15.37 -14.73
C GLU A 24 -7.05 -13.99 -14.42
N LEU A 25 -6.23 -13.10 -13.87
CA LEU A 25 -6.67 -11.78 -13.40
C LEU A 25 -5.75 -10.69 -13.94
N ASP A 26 -6.33 -9.61 -14.46
CA ASP A 26 -5.59 -8.38 -14.75
C ASP A 26 -5.33 -7.60 -13.46
N ILE A 27 -4.20 -7.86 -12.81
CA ILE A 27 -3.84 -7.26 -11.53
C ILE A 27 -3.04 -5.97 -11.75
N LYS A 28 -3.63 -4.83 -11.39
CA LYS A 28 -2.87 -3.56 -11.25
C LYS A 28 -2.13 -3.58 -9.91
N TYR A 29 -0.82 -3.81 -9.99
CA TYR A 29 0.03 -4.00 -8.82
C TYR A 29 0.63 -2.69 -8.32
N TYR A 30 0.57 -2.48 -7.00
CA TYR A 30 1.15 -1.35 -6.29
C TYR A 30 1.79 -1.88 -5.01
N ASP A 31 3.09 -1.62 -4.82
CA ASP A 31 3.83 -2.04 -3.64
C ASP A 31 3.76 -0.94 -2.56
N LEU A 32 2.98 -1.18 -1.50
CA LEU A 32 2.87 -0.24 -0.38
C LEU A 32 3.79 -0.62 0.79
N GLY A 33 4.79 -1.48 0.55
CA GLY A 33 5.82 -1.77 1.53
C GLY A 33 6.56 -0.50 1.96
N ILE A 34 6.96 -0.42 3.22
CA ILE A 34 7.50 0.80 3.85
C ILE A 34 8.69 1.38 3.09
N LEU A 35 9.58 0.53 2.56
CA LEU A 35 10.74 0.97 1.78
C LEU A 35 10.35 1.52 0.41
N ASN A 36 9.34 0.95 -0.25
CA ASN A 36 8.88 1.47 -1.54
C ASN A 36 8.10 2.78 -1.37
N ARG A 37 7.30 2.88 -0.29
CA ARG A 37 6.68 4.16 0.10
C ARG A 37 7.75 5.21 0.35
N ASP A 38 8.77 4.91 1.14
CA ASP A 38 9.86 5.85 1.38
C ASP A 38 10.60 6.26 0.10
N ALA A 39 10.93 5.29 -0.76
CA ALA A 39 11.60 5.53 -2.04
C ALA A 39 10.81 6.48 -2.95
N THR A 40 9.48 6.36 -2.95
CA THR A 40 8.55 7.15 -3.79
C THR A 40 8.02 8.40 -3.11
N ASN A 41 8.52 8.76 -1.92
CA ASN A 41 7.97 9.83 -1.08
C ASN A 41 6.46 9.69 -0.83
N ASP A 42 6.02 8.44 -0.65
CA ASP A 42 4.65 7.98 -0.43
C ASP A 42 3.67 8.21 -1.59
N GLU A 43 4.16 8.61 -2.77
CA GLU A 43 3.32 8.79 -3.97
C GLU A 43 2.63 7.48 -4.40
N VAL A 44 3.29 6.33 -4.24
CA VAL A 44 2.70 5.02 -4.56
C VAL A 44 1.39 4.76 -3.80
N THR A 45 1.26 5.30 -2.58
CA THR A 45 0.02 5.20 -1.79
C THR A 45 -1.11 5.98 -2.44
N VAL A 46 -0.83 7.20 -2.90
CA VAL A 46 -1.80 8.07 -3.59
C VAL A 46 -2.20 7.49 -4.95
N GLU A 47 -1.23 7.04 -5.73
CA GLU A 47 -1.46 6.36 -7.02
C GLU A 47 -2.34 5.12 -6.86
N SER A 48 -2.09 4.32 -5.82
CA SER A 48 -2.91 3.13 -5.53
C SER A 48 -4.37 3.49 -5.19
N ALA A 49 -4.60 4.61 -4.48
CA ALA A 49 -5.94 5.09 -4.18
C ALA A 49 -6.68 5.57 -5.43
N HIS A 50 -6.00 6.29 -6.33
CA HIS A 50 -6.59 6.69 -7.61
C HIS A 50 -6.88 5.50 -8.53
N ALA A 51 -6.03 4.47 -8.51
CA ALA A 51 -6.32 3.22 -9.21
C ALA A 51 -7.57 2.53 -8.62
N ALA A 52 -7.71 2.50 -7.29
CA ALA A 52 -8.91 1.95 -6.65
C ALA A 52 -10.18 2.73 -7.03
N LEU A 53 -10.13 4.07 -7.13
CA LEU A 53 -11.25 4.88 -7.66
C LEU A 53 -11.58 4.52 -9.11
N LYS A 54 -10.56 4.34 -9.95
CA LYS A 54 -10.74 4.03 -11.38
C LYS A 54 -11.33 2.63 -11.61
N TYR A 55 -10.87 1.65 -10.84
CA TYR A 55 -11.21 0.23 -11.04
C TYR A 55 -12.26 -0.32 -10.06
N ASN A 56 -12.73 0.51 -9.11
CA ASN A 56 -13.78 0.25 -8.12
C ASN A 56 -13.53 -0.86 -7.09
N VAL A 57 -12.63 -1.80 -7.36
CA VAL A 57 -12.29 -2.91 -6.46
C VAL A 57 -10.79 -2.92 -6.20
N ALA A 58 -10.42 -3.01 -4.93
CA ALA A 58 -9.03 -3.13 -4.51
C ALA A 58 -8.90 -4.15 -3.38
N ILE A 59 -7.77 -4.87 -3.37
CA ILE A 59 -7.37 -5.73 -2.27
C ILE A 59 -6.04 -5.23 -1.74
N LYS A 60 -5.95 -5.08 -0.42
CA LYS A 60 -4.80 -4.49 0.26
C LYS A 60 -4.29 -5.39 1.37
N CYS A 61 -2.98 -5.63 1.34
CA CYS A 61 -2.25 -6.28 2.41
C CYS A 61 -1.92 -5.27 3.54
N ALA A 62 -1.65 -5.77 4.75
CA ALA A 62 -1.35 -4.91 5.90
C ALA A 62 -0.01 -4.17 5.69
N THR A 63 0.07 -2.93 6.17
CA THR A 63 1.21 -2.04 5.97
C THR A 63 1.61 -1.39 7.28
N ILE A 64 2.91 -1.17 7.47
CA ILE A 64 3.46 -0.45 8.63
C ILE A 64 2.98 1.00 8.61
N THR A 65 2.56 1.53 9.75
CA THR A 65 2.52 2.99 9.97
C THR A 65 3.71 3.31 10.85
N PRO A 66 4.76 3.97 10.34
CA PRO A 66 6.02 4.08 11.08
C PRO A 66 5.85 5.04 12.27
N ASP A 67 6.44 4.66 13.40
CA ASP A 67 6.75 5.54 14.53
C ASP A 67 8.25 5.90 14.51
N GLU A 68 8.75 6.62 15.51
CA GLU A 68 10.17 7.01 15.59
C GLU A 68 11.12 5.81 15.59
N THR A 69 10.70 4.69 16.19
CA THR A 69 11.49 3.46 16.23
C THR A 69 11.59 2.86 14.84
N ARG A 70 10.45 2.74 14.13
CA ARG A 70 10.43 2.22 12.77
C ARG A 70 11.16 3.13 11.77
N VAL A 71 11.11 4.46 11.96
CA VAL A 71 11.91 5.40 11.14
C VAL A 71 13.40 5.09 11.27
N LYS A 72 13.89 4.85 12.49
CA LYS A 72 15.30 4.49 12.73
C LYS A 72 15.63 3.08 12.22
N GLU A 73 14.76 2.10 12.47
CA GLU A 73 14.94 0.71 12.05
C GLU A 73 15.10 0.58 10.53
N PHE A 74 14.25 1.27 9.77
CA PHE A 74 14.24 1.19 8.31
C PHE A 74 15.02 2.31 7.61
N GLY A 75 15.57 3.27 8.35
CA GLY A 75 16.30 4.42 7.79
C GLY A 75 15.42 5.32 6.91
N LEU A 76 14.19 5.58 7.33
CA LEU A 76 13.19 6.31 6.54
C LEU A 76 13.52 7.81 6.47
N LYS A 77 13.21 8.45 5.34
CA LYS A 77 13.31 9.90 5.15
C LYS A 77 12.41 10.68 6.10
N SER A 78 11.21 10.14 6.35
CA SER A 78 10.14 10.80 7.09
C SER A 78 9.26 9.79 7.84
N MET A 79 8.55 10.27 8.85
CA MET A 79 7.45 9.52 9.48
C MET A 79 6.20 9.59 8.58
N TRP A 80 6.13 8.70 7.60
CA TRP A 80 5.02 8.65 6.64
C TRP A 80 3.67 8.41 7.30
N ARG A 81 2.61 9.00 6.74
CA ARG A 81 1.23 8.79 7.22
C ARG A 81 0.79 7.35 6.98
N SER A 82 -0.27 6.94 7.68
CA SER A 82 -0.84 5.60 7.50
C SER A 82 -1.41 5.46 6.08
N PRO A 83 -1.00 4.44 5.30
CA PRO A 83 -1.56 4.21 3.96
C PRO A 83 -3.08 4.01 4.00
N ASN A 84 -3.58 3.35 5.05
CA ASN A 84 -5.02 3.12 5.24
C ASN A 84 -5.79 4.45 5.36
N GLY A 85 -5.24 5.41 6.11
CA GLY A 85 -5.84 6.73 6.29
C GLY A 85 -5.82 7.54 4.99
N THR A 86 -4.67 7.56 4.32
CA THR A 86 -4.51 8.26 3.02
C THR A 86 -5.47 7.71 1.97
N ILE A 87 -5.52 6.38 1.79
CA ILE A 87 -6.42 5.75 0.82
C ILE A 87 -7.88 6.05 1.15
N ARG A 88 -8.32 5.85 2.41
CA ARG A 88 -9.72 6.11 2.81
C ARG A 88 -10.13 7.55 2.51
N ASN A 89 -9.30 8.52 2.88
CA ASN A 89 -9.61 9.93 2.66
C ASN A 89 -9.76 10.26 1.17
N ILE A 90 -8.91 9.69 0.31
CA ILE A 90 -9.01 9.88 -1.15
C ILE A 90 -10.28 9.21 -1.71
N LEU A 91 -10.61 8.01 -1.25
CA LEU A 91 -11.84 7.32 -1.65
C LEU A 91 -13.11 8.08 -1.23
N ASP A 92 -13.07 8.75 -0.07
CA ASP A 92 -14.14 9.60 0.45
C ASP A 92 -14.19 11.02 -0.21
N GLY A 93 -13.36 11.26 -1.23
CA GLY A 93 -13.38 12.51 -2.00
C GLY A 93 -12.65 13.69 -1.35
N GLN A 94 -11.82 13.47 -0.33
CA GLN A 94 -11.01 14.53 0.27
C GLN A 94 -9.81 14.91 -0.62
N ASN A 95 -9.46 16.20 -0.65
CA ASN A 95 -8.40 16.72 -1.50
C ASN A 95 -7.02 16.10 -1.16
N PRO A 96 -6.35 15.41 -2.12
CA PRO A 96 -5.03 14.80 -1.94
C PRO A 96 -3.94 15.74 -1.42
N GLN A 97 -4.02 17.03 -1.76
CA GLN A 97 -3.02 18.03 -1.35
C GLN A 97 -2.99 18.30 0.17
N ARG A 98 -3.99 17.84 0.93
CA ARG A 98 -3.97 17.91 2.41
C ARG A 98 -3.12 16.81 3.05
N PHE A 99 -2.59 15.88 2.26
CA PHE A 99 -1.90 14.69 2.74
C PHE A 99 -0.42 14.61 2.35
N ARG A 100 0.06 15.56 1.54
CA ARG A 100 1.48 15.80 1.27
C ARG A 100 2.08 16.76 2.30
#